data_AF-A0A1B1MCV9-F1
#
_entry.id   AF-A0A1B1MCV9-F1
#
_cell.length_a   1.000
_cell.length_b   1.000
_cell.length_c   1.000
_cell.angle_alpha   90.00
_cell.angle_beta   90.00
_cell.angle_gamma   90.00
#
_symmetry.space_group_name_H-M   'P 1'
#
loop_
_entity.id
_entity.type
_entity.pdbx_description
1 polymer ?
#
loop_
_entity_poly.entity_id
_entity_poly.type
_entity_poly.pdbx_seq_one_letter_code
_entity_poly.pdbx_strand_id
1 'polypeptide(L)' 'MGWIENKNIKAYTDDGRGNRADVGVVTPSHGAKYLRTHADGVWTNNLLELPEF' A
#
# COMPACT_ATOMS: atom_id res chain seq x y z
N MET A 1 -4.91 -5.94 17.04
CA MET A 1 -5.15 -5.58 15.63
C MET A 1 -4.50 -4.24 15.38
N GLY A 2 -3.71 -4.11 14.31
CA GLY A 2 -3.08 -2.84 13.95
C GLY A 2 -4.11 -1.83 13.43
N TRP A 3 -3.88 -0.54 13.62
CA TRP A 3 -4.81 0.52 13.20
C TRP A 3 -5.10 0.50 11.69
N ILE A 4 -4.13 0.11 10.87
CA ILE A 4 -4.24 0.00 9.41
C ILE A 4 -5.05 -1.23 8.95
N GLU A 5 -5.26 -2.22 9.82
CA GLU A 5 -6.13 -3.38 9.54
C GLU A 5 -7.61 -3.02 9.75
N ASN A 6 -7.90 -1.88 10.37
CA ASN A 6 -9.25 -1.37 10.55
C ASN A 6 -9.74 -0.76 9.23
N LYS A 7 -10.69 -1.41 8.57
CA LYS A 7 -11.27 -0.98 7.27
C LYS A 7 -11.88 0.42 7.28
N ASN A 8 -12.09 1.03 8.45
CA ASN A 8 -12.58 2.40 8.58
C ASN A 8 -11.48 3.46 8.40
N ILE A 9 -10.20 3.07 8.39
CA ILE A 9 -9.06 3.97 8.22
C ILE A 9 -8.26 3.51 7.01
N LYS A 10 -8.09 4.39 6.02
CA LYS A 10 -7.27 4.13 4.83
C LYS A 10 -5.91 4.80 4.97
N ALA A 11 -4.85 4.01 4.90
CA ALA A 11 -3.50 4.52 4.73
C ALA A 11 -3.20 4.73 3.24
N TYR A 12 -2.31 5.67 2.94
CA TYR A 12 -1.88 5.94 1.57
C TYR A 12 -0.46 6.53 1.56
N THR A 13 0.22 6.41 0.42
CA THR A 13 1.44 7.17 0.09
C THR A 13 1.07 8.29 -0.88
N ASP A 14 1.77 9.42 -0.77
CA ASP A 14 1.62 10.59 -1.63
C ASP A 14 3.02 11.05 -2.05
N ASP A 15 3.21 11.37 -3.33
CA ASP A 15 4.50 11.82 -3.87
C ASP A 15 4.70 13.35 -3.86
N GLY A 16 3.73 14.10 -3.32
CA GLY A 16 3.70 15.56 -3.33
C GLY A 16 3.39 16.18 -4.69
N ARG A 17 3.22 15.38 -5.76
CA ARG A 17 2.90 15.80 -7.12
C ARG A 17 1.47 15.48 -7.52
N GLY A 18 0.68 14.96 -6.58
CA GLY A 18 -0.72 14.58 -6.77
C GLY A 18 -0.93 13.11 -7.09
N ASN A 19 0.14 12.29 -7.09
CA ASN A 19 0.01 10.85 -7.23
C ASN A 19 -0.15 10.21 -5.85
N ARG A 20 -1.20 9.40 -5.70
CA ARG A 20 -1.54 8.73 -4.45
C ARG A 20 -1.79 7.24 -4.68
N ALA A 21 -1.22 6.41 -3.81
CA ALA A 21 -1.48 4.97 -3.79
C ALA A 21 -2.00 4.56 -2.40
N ASP A 22 -3.11 3.82 -2.36
CA ASP A 22 -3.64 3.30 -1.09
C ASP A 22 -2.75 2.18 -0.56
N VAL A 23 -2.60 2.08 0.76
CA VAL A 23 -1.80 1.06 1.44
C VAL A 23 -2.71 0.17 2.27
N GLY A 24 -2.53 -1.15 2.15
CA GLY A 24 -3.23 -2.15 2.94
C GLY A 24 -2.30 -3.20 3.52
N VAL A 25 -2.78 -3.91 4.55
CA VAL A 25 -2.11 -5.10 5.09
C VAL A 25 -2.55 -6.32 4.31
N VAL A 26 -1.59 -7.10 3.84
CA VAL A 26 -1.81 -8.44 3.29
C VAL A 26 -1.54 -9.47 4.38
N THR A 27 -2.50 -10.35 4.61
CA THR A 27 -2.35 -11.54 5.45
C THR A 27 -2.31 -12.76 4.53
N PRO A 28 -1.12 -13.24 4.14
CA PRO A 28 -1.01 -14.40 3.25
C PRO A 28 -1.41 -15.69 3.97
N SER A 29 -1.74 -16.73 3.21
CA SER A 29 -2.02 -18.06 3.76
C SER A 29 -0.79 -18.70 4.42
N HIS A 30 0.40 -18.30 3.99
CA HIS A 30 1.69 -18.72 4.53
C HIS A 30 2.65 -17.52 4.60
N GLY A 31 3.42 -17.42 5.69
CA GLY A 31 4.40 -16.36 5.90
C GLY A 31 3.88 -15.19 6.75
N ALA A 32 4.73 -14.18 6.93
CA ALA A 32 4.41 -13.00 7.74
C ALA A 32 3.47 -12.04 7.00
N LYS A 33 2.68 -11.28 7.76
CA LYS A 33 1.91 -10.15 7.22
C LYS A 33 2.86 -9.11 6.63
N TYR A 34 2.44 -8.43 5.58
CA TYR A 34 3.20 -7.37 4.94
C TYR A 34 2.30 -6.25 4.43
N LEU A 35 2.88 -5.08 4.16
CA LEU A 35 2.17 -3.96 3.56
C LEU A 35 2.24 -4.02 2.04
N ARG A 36 1.17 -3.64 1.37
CA ARG A 36 1.10 -3.55 -0.10
C ARG A 36 0.41 -2.27 -0.52
N THR A 37 0.97 -1.60 -1.52
CA THR A 37 0.41 -0.44 -2.19
C THR A 37 -0.54 -0.89 -3.31
N HIS A 38 -1.57 -0.09 -3.57
CA HIS A 38 -2.47 -0.22 -4.70
C HIS A 38 -2.36 1.05 -5.53
N ALA A 39 -1.47 1.02 -6.52
CA ALA A 39 -1.32 2.08 -7.51
C ALA A 39 -2.08 1.67 -8.78
N ASP A 40 -2.91 2.56 -9.32
CA ASP A 40 -3.53 2.42 -10.65
C ASP A 40 -4.33 1.13 -10.93
N GLY A 41 -4.92 0.51 -9.91
CA GLY A 41 -5.71 -0.71 -10.08
C GLY A 41 -4.88 -2.01 -10.11
N VAL A 42 -3.56 -1.93 -9.89
CA VAL A 42 -2.65 -3.08 -9.90
C VAL A 42 -2.04 -3.26 -8.51
N TRP A 43 -2.16 -4.48 -7.97
CA TRP A 43 -1.50 -4.87 -6.73
C TRP A 43 -0.06 -5.31 -6.98
N THR A 44 0.87 -4.36 -7.09
CA THR A 44 2.31 -4.64 -7.13
C THR A 44 2.93 -4.51 -5.73
N ASN A 45 4.04 -5.21 -5.48
CA ASN A 45 4.81 -5.11 -4.24
C ASN A 45 5.76 -3.89 -4.27
N ASN A 46 5.34 -2.79 -4.87
CA ASN A 46 6.23 -1.66 -5.08
C ASN A 46 5.91 -0.59 -4.05
N LEU A 47 6.56 -0.74 -2.90
CA LEU A 47 6.72 0.33 -1.94
C LEU A 47 7.62 1.37 -2.62
N LEU A 48 7.01 2.30 -3.39
CA LEU A 48 7.69 3.41 -4.06
C LEU A 48 8.62 3.05 -5.25
N GLU A 49 8.16 2.32 -6.27
CA GLU A 49 8.78 2.46 -7.60
C GLU A 49 8.32 3.80 -8.21
N LEU A 50 8.80 4.90 -7.64
CA LEU A 50 8.78 6.18 -8.34
C LEU A 50 9.69 6.05 -9.56
N PRO A 51 9.28 6.55 -10.74
CA PRO A 51 10.21 6.69 -11.85
C PRO A 51 11.37 7.59 -11.40
N GLU A 52 12.57 7.03 -11.33
CA GLU A 52 13.80 7.80 -11.25
C GLU A 52 14.07 8.34 -12.67
N PHE A 53 13.89 9.66 -12.86
CA PHE A 53 14.30 10.36 -14.08
C PHE A 53 15.70 10.95 -13.90
#